data_AF-A0A9C6TSQ1-F1
#
_entry.id   AF-A0A9C6TSQ1-F1
#
_cell.length_a   1.000
_cell.length_b   1.000
_cell.length_c   1.000
_cell.angle_alpha   90.00
_cell.angle_beta   90.00
_cell.angle_gamma   90.00
#
_symmetry.space_group_name_H-M   'P 1'
#
loop_
_entity.id
_entity.type
_entity.pdbx_description
1 polymer ?
#
loop_
_entity_poly.entity_id
_entity_poly.type
_entity_poly.pdbx_seq_one_letter_code
_entity_poly.pdbx_strand_id
1 'polypeptide(L)'
;MGHSSKKKKRGGGGGGGGRSKGRAPSKDHTSQSANDDIELSEEITALCAIFQEDCKVLPGSPPQILIKIRPYSKDMGYEDLDVSALLHVRCLPGYPFKCPKLQITPENGLSESDTNKLLSLLRDQI
;
A
#
# COMPACT_ATOMS: atom_id res chain seq x y z
N MET A 1 -1.75 53.28 67.51
CA MET A 1 -3.12 53.29 66.96
C MET A 1 -3.20 52.20 65.89
N GLY A 2 -4.15 51.23 66.01
CA GLY A 2 -4.60 50.22 65.02
C GLY A 2 -3.61 49.10 64.63
N HIS A 3 -3.76 47.81 64.97
CA HIS A 3 -4.68 46.77 64.42
C HIS A 3 -4.62 46.68 62.87
N SER A 4 -4.51 45.54 62.15
CA SER A 4 -4.69 44.10 62.44
C SER A 4 -4.49 43.22 61.19
N SER A 5 -4.08 41.96 61.40
CA SER A 5 -4.63 40.69 60.86
C SER A 5 -4.70 40.33 59.35
N LYS A 6 -4.17 39.13 59.07
CA LYS A 6 -4.46 38.22 57.95
C LYS A 6 -5.96 37.87 57.83
N LYS A 7 -6.40 37.58 56.58
CA LYS A 7 -7.19 36.40 56.12
C LYS A 7 -8.61 36.64 55.53
N LYS A 8 -8.85 35.82 54.47
CA LYS A 8 -10.09 35.24 53.86
C LYS A 8 -10.71 36.03 52.68
N LYS A 9 -10.70 35.52 51.44
CA LYS A 9 -11.28 34.30 50.79
C LYS A 9 -12.76 34.52 50.41
N ARG A 10 -13.09 34.46 49.10
CA ARG A 10 -14.00 33.48 48.46
C ARG A 10 -14.47 33.92 47.06
N GLY A 11 -14.60 32.91 46.19
CA GLY A 11 -15.23 32.94 44.86
C GLY A 11 -14.27 32.27 43.87
N GLY A 12 -14.46 31.07 43.35
CA GLY A 12 -15.56 30.11 43.43
C GLY A 12 -15.40 29.14 42.24
N GLY A 13 -15.59 27.83 42.46
CA GLY A 13 -15.60 26.79 41.43
C GLY A 13 -14.20 26.21 41.14
N GLY A 14 -13.84 24.95 41.42
CA GLY A 14 -14.65 23.78 41.76
C GLY A 14 -14.86 22.88 40.55
N GLY A 15 -13.91 21.96 40.32
CA GLY A 15 -14.18 20.60 39.86
C GLY A 15 -14.43 20.35 38.37
N GLY A 16 -13.96 19.18 37.92
CA GLY A 16 -14.53 18.47 36.77
C GLY A 16 -13.66 18.47 35.54
N GLY A 17 -13.31 17.27 35.06
CA GLY A 17 -12.42 17.05 33.93
C GLY A 17 -12.97 17.53 32.59
N GLY A 18 -12.07 17.59 31.61
CA GLY A 18 -12.39 17.93 30.24
C GLY A 18 -11.18 17.78 29.35
N ARG A 19 -10.98 16.57 28.83
CA ARG A 19 -10.23 16.36 27.59
C ARG A 19 -10.75 17.34 26.53
N SER A 20 -9.86 17.99 25.76
CA SER A 20 -9.89 18.08 24.29
C SER A 20 -9.39 19.40 23.70
N LYS A 21 -8.77 19.25 22.52
CA LYS A 21 -8.86 20.11 21.33
C LYS A 21 -7.94 21.33 21.24
N GLY A 22 -6.81 21.08 20.56
CA GLY A 22 -6.06 22.07 19.81
C GLY A 22 -5.10 21.45 18.78
N ARG A 23 -5.41 20.27 18.22
CA ARG A 23 -4.67 19.73 17.08
C ARG A 23 -5.38 20.21 15.83
N ALA A 24 -4.79 21.20 15.15
CA ALA A 24 -5.24 21.59 13.82
C ALA A 24 -5.30 20.33 12.94
N PRO A 25 -6.39 20.07 12.20
CA PRO A 25 -6.37 19.02 11.20
C PRO A 25 -5.39 19.47 10.12
N SER A 26 -4.28 18.74 9.98
CA SER A 26 -3.44 18.78 8.78
C SER A 26 -4.36 18.45 7.60
N LYS A 27 -4.78 19.49 6.88
CA LYS A 27 -5.77 19.43 5.81
C LYS A 27 -5.03 19.45 4.48
N ASP A 28 -4.06 18.56 4.33
CA ASP A 28 -3.30 18.37 3.09
C ASP A 28 -3.32 16.89 2.62
N HIS A 29 -4.03 16.01 3.32
CA HIS A 29 -4.10 14.59 2.93
C HIS A 29 -5.06 14.29 1.78
N THR A 30 -6.01 15.18 1.49
CA THR A 30 -7.02 14.92 0.45
C THR A 30 -6.48 15.19 -0.96
N SER A 31 -5.61 16.17 -1.15
CA SER A 31 -5.01 16.48 -2.46
C SER A 31 -3.95 15.46 -2.86
N GLN A 32 -3.18 14.94 -1.89
CA GLN A 32 -2.13 13.96 -2.15
C GLN A 32 -2.71 12.60 -2.55
N SER A 33 -3.73 12.12 -1.83
CA SER A 33 -4.43 10.88 -2.16
C SER A 33 -5.00 10.88 -3.59
N ALA A 34 -5.54 12.02 -4.04
CA ALA A 34 -6.12 12.11 -5.38
C ALA A 34 -5.05 12.04 -6.49
N ASN A 35 -3.83 12.53 -6.22
CA ASN A 35 -2.72 12.47 -7.17
C ASN A 35 -2.11 11.07 -7.23
N ASP A 36 -1.97 10.42 -6.06
CA ASP A 36 -1.50 9.03 -5.95
C ASP A 36 -2.46 8.06 -6.69
N ASP A 37 -3.77 8.31 -6.60
CA ASP A 37 -4.80 7.54 -7.33
C ASP A 37 -4.68 7.71 -8.86
N ILE A 38 -4.32 8.91 -9.33
CA ILE A 38 -4.09 9.17 -10.77
C ILE A 38 -2.84 8.44 -11.24
N GLU A 39 -1.71 8.58 -10.53
CA GLU A 39 -0.45 7.90 -10.87
C GLU A 39 -0.61 6.37 -10.93
N LEU A 40 -1.31 5.78 -9.95
CA LEU A 40 -1.61 4.36 -9.95
C LEU A 40 -2.51 3.95 -11.14
N SER A 41 -3.47 4.80 -11.52
CA SER A 41 -4.35 4.53 -12.67
C SER A 41 -3.60 4.55 -14.01
N GLU A 42 -2.62 5.45 -14.15
CA GLU A 42 -1.74 5.52 -15.31
C GLU A 42 -0.84 4.27 -15.38
N GLU A 43 -0.27 3.85 -14.26
CA GLU A 43 0.53 2.63 -14.17
C GLU A 43 -0.29 1.38 -14.56
N ILE A 44 -1.50 1.23 -14.01
CA ILE A 44 -2.40 0.12 -14.36
C ILE A 44 -2.71 0.12 -15.85
N THR A 45 -2.97 1.29 -16.44
CA THR A 45 -3.23 1.43 -17.87
C THR A 45 -2.02 1.01 -18.70
N ALA A 46 -0.81 1.44 -18.30
CA ALA A 46 0.43 1.05 -18.96
C ALA A 46 0.69 -0.46 -18.87
N LEU A 47 0.50 -1.06 -17.68
CA LEU A 47 0.65 -2.51 -17.48
C LEU A 47 -0.32 -3.31 -18.34
N CYS A 48 -1.59 -2.90 -18.40
CA CYS A 48 -2.58 -3.51 -19.30
C CYS A 48 -2.17 -3.40 -20.78
N ALA A 49 -1.59 -2.28 -21.21
CA ALA A 49 -1.13 -2.12 -22.58
C ALA A 49 0.11 -2.98 -22.90
N ILE A 50 1.02 -3.15 -21.94
CA ILE A 50 2.25 -3.95 -22.09
C ILE A 50 1.93 -5.45 -22.11
N PHE A 51 1.17 -5.92 -21.12
CA PHE A 51 0.94 -7.34 -20.88
C PHE A 51 -0.35 -7.87 -21.53
N GLN A 52 -1.23 -6.98 -22.00
CA GLN A 52 -2.43 -7.34 -22.76
C GLN A 52 -3.24 -8.46 -22.08
N GLU A 53 -3.42 -9.62 -22.71
CA GLU A 53 -4.15 -10.77 -22.18
C GLU A 53 -3.56 -11.35 -20.88
N ASP A 54 -2.28 -11.13 -20.62
CA ASP A 54 -1.60 -11.60 -19.42
C ASP A 54 -1.81 -10.68 -18.21
N CYS A 55 -2.44 -9.50 -18.38
CA CYS A 55 -2.79 -8.60 -17.28
C CYS A 55 -4.30 -8.55 -17.03
N LYS A 56 -4.70 -8.75 -15.77
CA LYS A 56 -6.10 -8.65 -15.32
C LYS A 56 -6.19 -7.78 -14.08
N VAL A 57 -7.03 -6.75 -14.16
CA VAL A 57 -7.36 -5.91 -13.01
C VAL A 57 -8.57 -6.52 -12.29
N LEU A 58 -8.39 -6.87 -11.02
CA LEU A 58 -9.48 -7.38 -10.19
C LEU A 58 -10.27 -6.21 -9.57
N PRO A 59 -11.60 -6.34 -9.48
CA PRO A 59 -12.42 -5.32 -8.82
C PRO A 59 -12.09 -5.28 -7.32
N GLY A 60 -11.85 -4.08 -6.78
CA GLY A 60 -11.59 -3.89 -5.36
C GLY A 60 -10.95 -2.54 -5.06
N SER A 61 -11.00 -2.14 -3.78
CA SER A 61 -10.25 -1.00 -3.25
C SER A 61 -9.38 -1.48 -2.09
N PRO A 62 -8.04 -1.32 -2.17
CA PRO A 62 -7.31 -0.76 -3.31
C PRO A 62 -7.23 -1.71 -4.52
N PRO A 63 -6.84 -1.22 -5.71
CA PRO A 63 -6.70 -2.02 -6.92
C PRO A 63 -5.81 -3.25 -6.73
N GLN A 64 -6.16 -4.32 -7.44
CA GLN A 64 -5.44 -5.58 -7.46
C GLN A 64 -5.16 -5.98 -8.90
N ILE A 65 -3.93 -6.37 -9.19
CA ILE A 65 -3.46 -6.67 -10.54
C ILE A 65 -2.93 -8.10 -10.54
N LEU A 66 -3.39 -8.90 -11.50
CA LEU A 66 -2.86 -10.23 -11.79
C LEU A 66 -2.07 -10.15 -13.09
N ILE A 67 -0.81 -10.55 -13.06
CA ILE A 67 0.08 -10.59 -14.24
C ILE A 67 0.60 -12.01 -14.40
N LYS A 68 0.34 -12.63 -15.55
CA LYS A 68 0.93 -13.92 -15.89
C LYS A 68 2.35 -13.69 -16.40
N ILE A 69 3.33 -14.24 -15.69
CA ILE A 69 4.75 -14.13 -16.02
C ILE A 69 5.28 -15.46 -16.54
N ARG A 70 6.14 -15.38 -17.56
CA ARG A 70 6.74 -16.51 -18.26
C ARG A 70 8.21 -16.18 -18.59
N PRO A 71 9.11 -17.18 -18.64
CA PRO A 71 10.44 -16.95 -19.18
C PRO A 71 10.36 -16.37 -20.59
N TYR A 72 11.28 -15.46 -20.90
CA TYR A 72 11.43 -14.99 -22.27
C TYR A 72 11.91 -16.16 -23.14
N SER A 73 11.06 -16.61 -24.06
CA SER A 73 11.31 -17.82 -24.84
C SER A 73 12.23 -17.60 -26.04
N LYS A 74 12.16 -16.42 -26.66
CA LYS A 74 12.82 -16.13 -27.92
C LYS A 74 14.35 -16.16 -27.80
N ASP A 75 14.99 -16.97 -28.63
CA ASP A 75 16.46 -17.07 -28.77
C ASP A 75 17.22 -17.50 -27.48
N MET A 76 16.50 -17.89 -26.42
CA MET A 76 17.08 -18.29 -25.13
C MET A 76 17.03 -19.81 -24.88
N GLY A 77 16.48 -20.58 -25.82
CA GLY A 77 16.35 -22.04 -25.69
C GLY A 77 15.22 -22.48 -24.75
N TYR A 78 14.28 -21.59 -24.44
CA TYR A 78 13.10 -21.86 -23.61
C TYR A 78 11.80 -21.91 -24.41
N GLU A 79 11.90 -21.98 -25.74
CA GLU A 79 10.76 -22.08 -26.69
C GLU A 79 9.79 -23.22 -26.33
N ASP A 80 10.31 -24.33 -25.79
CA ASP A 80 9.52 -25.52 -25.43
C ASP A 80 9.18 -25.62 -23.93
N LEU A 81 9.60 -24.65 -23.11
CA LEU A 81 9.34 -24.68 -21.67
C LEU A 81 7.96 -24.06 -21.37
N ASP A 82 7.02 -24.93 -21.02
CA ASP A 82 5.74 -24.51 -20.43
C ASP A 82 5.93 -24.20 -18.93
N VAL A 83 6.63 -23.09 -18.65
CA VAL A 83 6.82 -22.57 -17.30
C VAL A 83 6.10 -21.23 -17.16
N SER A 84 5.20 -21.13 -16.18
CA SER A 84 4.46 -19.89 -15.91
C SER A 84 4.10 -19.74 -14.44
N ALA A 85 3.88 -18.49 -14.04
CA ALA A 85 3.35 -18.16 -12.73
C ALA A 85 2.43 -16.95 -12.81
N LEU A 86 1.48 -16.86 -11.88
CA LEU A 86 0.60 -15.72 -11.76
C LEU A 86 1.07 -14.83 -10.61
N LEU A 87 1.56 -13.64 -10.94
CA LEU A 87 1.94 -12.60 -9.98
C LEU A 87 0.70 -11.79 -9.59
N HIS A 88 0.35 -11.83 -8.31
CA HIS A 88 -0.70 -11.01 -7.73
C HIS A 88 -0.10 -9.83 -6.97
N VAL A 89 -0.42 -8.62 -7.45
CA VAL A 89 0.05 -7.35 -6.90
C VAL A 89 -1.13 -6.61 -6.27
N ARG A 90 -1.02 -6.30 -4.98
CA ARG A 90 -1.99 -5.48 -4.26
C ARG A 90 -1.33 -4.19 -3.77
N CYS A 91 -1.67 -3.07 -4.41
CA CYS A 91 -1.16 -1.75 -4.08
C CYS A 91 -1.83 -1.27 -2.79
N LEU A 92 -1.13 -1.24 -1.66
CA LEU A 92 -1.74 -0.83 -0.38
C LEU A 92 -1.90 0.69 -0.30
N PRO A 93 -2.79 1.22 0.57
CA PRO A 93 -2.88 2.66 0.81
C PRO A 93 -1.53 3.24 1.25
N GLY A 94 -1.02 4.20 0.46
CA GLY A 94 0.30 4.80 0.60
C GLY A 94 1.35 4.27 -0.38
N TYR A 95 0.98 3.40 -1.33
CA TYR A 95 1.78 3.17 -2.54
C TYR A 95 1.93 4.50 -3.33
N PRO A 96 3.10 4.79 -3.96
CA PRO A 96 4.29 3.94 -4.06
C PRO A 96 5.21 3.95 -2.82
N PHE A 97 4.99 4.83 -1.84
CA PHE A 97 5.83 4.94 -0.63
C PHE A 97 5.75 3.72 0.30
N LYS A 98 4.68 2.93 0.20
CA LYS A 98 4.57 1.61 0.80
C LYS A 98 4.61 0.55 -0.29
N CYS A 99 5.50 -0.42 -0.13
CA CYS A 99 5.63 -1.53 -1.04
C CYS A 99 4.29 -2.28 -1.22
N PRO A 100 3.95 -2.69 -2.45
CA PRO A 100 2.76 -3.48 -2.68
C PRO A 100 2.90 -4.87 -2.02
N LYS A 101 1.77 -5.53 -1.74
CA LYS A 101 1.81 -6.94 -1.34
C LYS A 101 1.92 -7.80 -2.59
N LEU A 102 2.92 -8.66 -2.61
CA LEU A 102 3.16 -9.62 -3.67
C LEU A 102 2.80 -11.04 -3.21
N GLN A 103 2.12 -11.77 -4.08
CA GLN A 103 1.90 -13.20 -4.00
C GLN A 103 2.16 -13.82 -5.37
N ILE A 104 2.67 -15.06 -5.38
CA ILE A 104 2.86 -15.81 -6.62
C ILE A 104 2.11 -17.12 -6.49
N THR A 105 1.27 -17.41 -7.49
CA THR A 105 0.64 -18.71 -7.66
C THR A 105 1.40 -19.46 -8.76
N PRO A 106 1.97 -20.65 -8.49
CA PRO A 106 2.57 -21.46 -9.54
C PRO A 106 1.49 -21.93 -10.51
N GLU A 107 1.79 -21.91 -11.81
CA GLU A 107 0.92 -22.49 -12.83
C GLU A 107 1.63 -23.70 -13.47
N ASN A 108 2.25 -23.52 -14.63
CA ASN A 108 2.89 -24.60 -15.36
C ASN A 108 4.37 -24.67 -15.00
N GLY A 109 4.91 -25.89 -14.87
CA GLY A 109 6.36 -26.14 -14.79
C GLY A 109 7.12 -25.52 -13.60
N LEU A 110 6.46 -24.78 -12.70
CA LEU A 110 7.10 -24.10 -11.57
C LEU A 110 6.79 -24.83 -10.25
N SER A 111 7.84 -25.30 -9.58
CA SER A 111 7.69 -25.95 -8.27
C SER A 111 7.34 -24.93 -7.18
N GLU A 112 6.74 -25.38 -6.07
CA GLU A 112 6.49 -24.52 -4.91
C GLU A 112 7.80 -23.96 -4.33
N SER A 113 8.87 -24.76 -4.33
CA SER A 113 10.18 -24.32 -3.83
C SER A 113 10.77 -23.19 -4.68
N ASP A 114 10.63 -23.26 -6.00
CA ASP A 114 11.13 -22.23 -6.91
C ASP A 114 10.22 -21.00 -6.91
N THR A 115 8.92 -21.19 -6.70
CA THR A 115 7.97 -20.10 -6.45
C THR A 115 8.37 -19.30 -5.21
N ASN A 116 8.72 -19.98 -4.12
CA ASN A 116 9.16 -19.33 -2.89
C ASN A 116 10.50 -18.59 -3.08
N LYS A 117 11.44 -19.16 -3.85
CA LYS A 117 12.68 -18.48 -4.22
C LYS A 117 12.39 -17.23 -5.05
N LEU A 118 11.54 -17.33 -6.08
CA LEU A 118 11.16 -16.20 -6.93
C LEU A 118 10.51 -15.08 -6.11
N LEU A 119 9.58 -15.41 -5.21
CA LEU A 119 8.96 -14.44 -4.33
C LEU A 119 9.96 -13.77 -3.38
N SER A 120 10.95 -14.52 -2.88
CA SER A 120 12.05 -13.95 -2.08
C SER A 120 12.86 -12.95 -2.89
N LEU A 121 13.26 -13.33 -4.11
CA LEU A 121 14.05 -12.46 -4.99
C LEU A 121 13.31 -11.19 -5.36
N LEU A 122 12.00 -11.25 -5.64
CA LEU A 122 11.20 -10.05 -5.90
C LEU A 122 11.15 -9.12 -4.69
N ARG A 123 11.05 -9.66 -3.48
CA ARG A 123 11.03 -8.86 -2.24
C ARG A 123 12.36 -8.17 -1.94
N ASP A 124 13.48 -8.72 -2.42
CA ASP A 124 14.80 -8.13 -2.23
C ASP A 124 15.06 -6.93 -3.17
N GLN A 125 14.22 -6.72 -4.20
CA GLN A 125 14.35 -5.62 -5.16
C GLN A 125 13.50 -4.38 -4.83
N ILE A 126 12.74 -4.41 -3.73
CA ILE A 126 11.76 -3.38 -3.32
C ILE A 126 12.10 -2.84 -1.94
#